data_AF-E4XRZ7-F1
#
_entry.id   AF-E4XRZ7-F1
#
_cell.length_a   1.000
_cell.length_b   1.000
_cell.length_c   1.000
_cell.angle_alpha   90.00
_cell.angle_beta   90.00
_cell.angle_gamma   90.00
#
_symmetry.space_group_name_H-M   'P 1'
#
loop_
_entity.id
_entity.type
_entity.pdbx_description
1 polymer ?
#
loop_
_entity_poly.entity_id
_entity_poly.type
_entity_poly.pdbx_seq_one_letter_code
_entity_poly.pdbx_strand_id
1 'polypeptide(L)'
;MGKEELKKVLRLLAAGEKTINLKFWLSDNLEVAKAGWTIQFKSADERKGGDGKYFYLWIGNKEGGAKFKATTQEINWDGEEKNRRELQSEKDGTRQRIKYEEVAGYDSFVRFNITFL
;
A
#
# COMPACT_ATOMS: atom_id res chain seq x y z
N MET A 1 -7.37 -6.15 3.68
CA MET A 1 -8.16 -5.13 4.42
C MET A 1 -9.23 -4.58 3.49
N GLY A 2 -10.40 -4.18 4.00
CA GLY A 2 -11.52 -3.70 3.18
C GLY A 2 -11.56 -2.17 3.00
N LYS A 3 -12.47 -1.69 2.13
CA LYS A 3 -12.66 -0.26 1.86
C LYS A 3 -12.99 0.56 3.11
N GLU A 4 -13.82 0.04 4.02
CA GLU A 4 -14.19 0.76 5.26
C GLU A 4 -13.02 0.87 6.25
N GLU A 5 -12.16 -0.15 6.32
CA GLU A 5 -10.93 -0.09 7.13
C GLU A 5 -9.96 0.95 6.57
N LEU A 6 -9.77 0.99 5.24
CA LEU A 6 -8.99 2.03 4.59
C LEU A 6 -9.55 3.43 4.87
N LYS A 7 -10.88 3.62 4.84
CA LYS A 7 -11.49 4.91 5.20
C LYS A 7 -11.18 5.32 6.65
N LYS A 8 -11.07 4.37 7.58
CA LYS A 8 -10.65 4.66 8.97
C LYS A 8 -9.19 5.11 9.01
N VAL A 9 -8.30 4.41 8.30
CA VAL A 9 -6.87 4.80 8.19
C VAL A 9 -6.73 6.21 7.62
N LEU A 10 -7.46 6.55 6.55
CA LEU A 10 -7.43 7.90 5.97
C LEU A 10 -7.89 9.00 6.94
N ARG A 11 -8.80 8.68 7.87
CA ARG A 11 -9.18 9.64 8.94
C ARG A 11 -8.08 9.82 9.97
N LEU A 12 -7.34 8.76 10.31
CA LEU A 12 -6.17 8.86 11.19
C LEU A 12 -5.09 9.74 10.56
N LEU A 13 -4.81 9.55 9.27
CA LEU A 13 -3.88 10.43 8.53
C LEU A 13 -4.35 11.89 8.54
N ALA A 14 -5.64 12.12 8.31
CA ALA A 14 -6.21 13.46 8.39
C ALA A 14 -6.13 14.09 9.79
N ALA A 15 -6.08 13.26 10.84
CA ALA A 15 -5.87 13.69 12.23
C ALA A 15 -4.39 13.88 12.59
N GLY A 16 -3.46 13.67 11.66
CA GLY A 16 -2.02 13.86 11.85
C GLY A 16 -1.25 12.60 12.24
N GLU A 17 -1.86 11.42 12.18
CA GLU A 17 -1.15 10.15 12.36
C GLU A 17 -0.03 10.02 11.32
N LYS A 18 1.18 9.70 11.79
CA LYS A 18 2.39 9.66 10.95
C LYS A 18 2.80 8.25 10.55
N THR A 19 2.27 7.24 11.25
CA THR A 19 2.61 5.84 10.99
C THR A 19 1.35 5.02 10.80
N ILE A 20 1.32 4.18 9.77
CA ILE A 20 0.18 3.31 9.49
C ILE A 20 0.67 1.94 9.02
N ASN A 21 -0.12 0.91 9.31
CA ASN A 21 0.10 -0.45 8.80
C ASN A 21 -1.05 -0.80 7.85
N LEU A 22 -0.71 -1.24 6.65
CA LEU A 22 -1.66 -1.72 5.65
C LEU A 22 -1.36 -3.18 5.33
N LYS A 23 -2.40 -4.01 5.24
CA LYS A 23 -2.30 -5.42 4.84
C LYS A 23 -3.36 -5.77 3.80
N PHE A 24 -2.90 -6.19 2.63
CA PHE A 24 -3.74 -6.53 1.48
C PHE A 24 -3.58 -8.01 1.13
N TRP A 25 -4.64 -8.61 0.59
CA TRP A 25 -4.50 -9.85 -0.16
C TRP A 25 -3.75 -9.55 -1.46
N LEU A 26 -2.95 -10.51 -1.96
CA LEU A 26 -2.18 -10.30 -3.18
C LEU A 26 -3.06 -9.99 -4.39
N SER A 27 -4.33 -10.43 -4.40
CA SER A 27 -5.30 -10.17 -5.46
C SER A 27 -6.15 -8.89 -5.26
N ASP A 28 -5.94 -8.15 -4.16
CA ASP A 28 -6.73 -6.95 -3.87
C ASP A 28 -6.44 -5.84 -4.89
N ASN A 29 -7.48 -5.14 -5.30
CA ASN A 29 -7.37 -3.88 -6.06
C ASN A 29 -8.36 -2.89 -5.47
N LEU A 30 -7.86 -1.85 -4.81
CA LEU A 30 -8.66 -0.96 -4.00
C LEU A 30 -8.23 0.48 -4.23
N GLU A 31 -9.21 1.37 -4.40
CA GLU A 31 -9.00 2.82 -4.37
C GLU A 31 -10.05 3.46 -3.48
N VAL A 32 -9.58 4.29 -2.54
CA VAL A 32 -10.44 4.94 -1.55
C VAL A 32 -9.96 6.38 -1.36
N ALA A 33 -10.92 7.30 -1.32
CA ALA A 33 -10.73 8.69 -0.94
C ALA A 33 -11.55 9.02 0.31
N LYS A 34 -10.94 9.67 1.31
CA LYS A 34 -11.63 10.16 2.51
C LYS A 34 -10.80 11.24 3.19
N ALA A 35 -11.48 12.26 3.73
CA ALA A 35 -10.87 13.31 4.57
C ALA A 35 -9.68 14.03 3.91
N GLY A 36 -9.69 14.20 2.58
CA GLY A 36 -8.60 14.85 1.85
C GLY A 36 -7.41 13.95 1.52
N TRP A 37 -7.48 12.66 1.88
CA TRP A 37 -6.47 11.67 1.56
C TRP A 37 -7.02 10.63 0.57
N THR A 38 -6.12 10.03 -0.18
CA THR A 38 -6.39 8.93 -1.11
C THR A 38 -5.39 7.81 -0.89
N ILE A 39 -5.85 6.57 -0.88
CA ILE A 39 -5.00 5.37 -0.94
C ILE A 39 -5.49 4.54 -2.12
N GLN A 40 -4.54 4.07 -2.94
CA GLN A 40 -4.78 3.10 -3.97
C GLN A 40 -3.77 1.96 -3.83
N PHE A 41 -4.27 0.73 -3.78
CA PHE A 41 -3.48 -0.48 -3.88
C PHE A 41 -3.82 -1.19 -5.19
N LYS A 42 -2.79 -1.60 -5.94
CA LYS A 42 -2.92 -2.41 -7.15
C LYS A 42 -2.07 -3.67 -7.02
N SER A 43 -2.68 -4.82 -7.30
CA SER A 43 -2.01 -6.13 -7.28
C SER A 43 -1.04 -6.30 -8.44
N ALA A 44 -0.08 -7.21 -8.26
CA ALA A 44 0.69 -7.80 -9.35
C ALA A 44 -0.13 -8.83 -10.16
N ASP A 45 -1.14 -9.47 -9.55
CA ASP A 45 -1.97 -10.53 -10.17
C ASP A 45 -2.61 -10.10 -11.50
N GLU A 46 -2.13 -10.66 -12.60
CA GLU A 46 -2.60 -10.40 -13.97
C GLU A 46 -4.09 -10.75 -14.15
N ARG A 47 -4.59 -11.78 -13.45
CA ARG A 47 -6.02 -12.17 -13.51
C ARG A 47 -6.94 -11.11 -12.90
N LYS A 48 -6.37 -10.15 -12.17
CA LYS A 48 -7.06 -9.01 -11.57
C LYS A 48 -6.65 -7.66 -12.19
N GLY A 49 -5.93 -7.68 -13.32
CA GLY A 49 -5.49 -6.48 -14.02
C GLY A 49 -4.16 -5.89 -13.52
N GLY A 50 -3.39 -6.69 -12.76
CA GLY A 50 -2.00 -6.42 -12.41
C GLY A 50 -1.06 -6.54 -13.62
N ASP A 51 0.22 -6.27 -13.40
CA ASP A 51 1.27 -6.30 -14.43
C ASP A 51 2.19 -7.53 -14.34
N GLY A 52 1.86 -8.49 -13.49
CA GLY A 52 2.61 -9.71 -13.25
C GLY A 52 3.93 -9.51 -12.51
N LYS A 53 4.21 -8.30 -12.00
CA LYS A 53 5.54 -7.99 -11.44
C LYS A 53 5.54 -7.18 -10.16
N TYR A 54 4.67 -6.18 -10.02
CA TYR A 54 4.74 -5.26 -8.90
C TYR A 54 3.40 -5.09 -8.18
N PHE A 55 3.47 -5.12 -6.86
CA PHE A 55 2.49 -4.49 -5.99
C PHE A 55 2.74 -2.99 -5.96
N TYR A 56 1.67 -2.22 -6.19
CA TYR A 56 1.74 -0.77 -6.17
C TYR A 56 0.89 -0.20 -5.05
N LEU A 57 1.45 0.77 -4.34
CA LEU A 57 0.72 1.56 -3.37
C LEU A 57 0.92 3.04 -3.69
N TRP A 58 -0.19 3.74 -3.95
CA TRP A 58 -0.23 5.19 -4.03
C TRP A 58 -0.91 5.77 -2.80
N ILE A 59 -0.33 6.85 -2.27
CA ILE A 59 -0.94 7.69 -1.24
C ILE A 59 -0.89 9.14 -1.71
N GLY A 60 -2.03 9.80 -1.71
CA GLY A 60 -2.16 11.21 -2.05
C GLY A 60 -2.86 11.99 -0.96
N ASN A 61 -2.59 13.29 -0.88
CA ASN A 61 -3.34 14.24 -0.07
C ASN A 61 -3.56 15.55 -0.86
N LYS A 62 -4.34 16.47 -0.30
CA LYS A 62 -4.65 17.77 -0.93
C LYS A 62 -3.41 18.63 -1.22
N GLU A 63 -2.28 18.35 -0.57
CA GLU A 63 -1.04 19.13 -0.66
C GLU A 63 -0.07 18.59 -1.73
N GLY A 64 -0.50 17.63 -2.55
CA GLY A 64 0.33 17.06 -3.62
C GLY A 64 1.13 15.81 -3.21
N GLY A 65 0.72 15.16 -2.12
CA GLY A 65 1.24 13.88 -1.64
C GLY A 65 2.37 14.03 -0.63
N ALA A 66 2.18 13.47 0.57
CA ALA A 66 3.20 13.41 1.61
C ALA A 66 4.21 12.30 1.31
N LYS A 67 5.50 12.64 1.22
CA LYS A 67 6.56 11.63 1.05
C LYS A 67 6.51 10.65 2.22
N PHE A 68 6.76 9.38 1.91
CA PHE A 68 6.77 8.34 2.93
C PHE A 68 7.82 7.30 2.62
N LYS A 69 8.25 6.57 3.65
CA LYS A 69 8.98 5.32 3.51
C LYS A 69 8.11 4.17 3.99
N ALA A 70 8.36 2.98 3.47
CA ALA A 70 7.66 1.79 3.89
C ALA A 70 8.62 0.61 4.06
N THR A 71 8.46 -0.13 5.15
CA THR A 71 8.95 -1.51 5.23
C THR A 71 7.85 -2.41 4.68
N THR A 72 8.14 -3.06 3.56
CA THR A 72 7.20 -3.92 2.83
C THR A 72 7.65 -5.36 2.89
N GLN A 73 6.72 -6.30 3.03
CA GLN A 73 7.01 -7.73 3.10
C GLN A 73 5.80 -8.57 2.69
N GLU A 74 6.06 -9.75 2.17
CA GLU A 74 5.06 -10.79 1.90
C GLU A 74 4.84 -11.60 3.18
N ILE A 75 3.61 -12.08 3.38
CA ILE A 75 3.21 -12.85 4.55
C ILE A 75 2.44 -14.06 4.08
N ASN A 76 3.00 -15.24 4.27
CA ASN A 76 2.38 -16.51 3.92
C ASN A 76 1.09 -16.77 4.71
N TRP A 77 0.29 -17.74 4.26
CA TRP A 77 -0.95 -18.16 4.93
C TRP A 77 -0.73 -18.66 6.37
N ASP A 78 0.46 -19.20 6.69
CA ASP A 78 0.89 -19.63 8.02
C ASP A 78 1.42 -18.48 8.90
N GLY A 79 1.49 -17.26 8.35
CA GLY A 79 1.97 -16.06 9.01
C GLY A 79 3.48 -15.83 8.89
N GLU A 80 4.23 -16.69 8.20
CA GLU A 80 5.66 -16.50 7.96
C GLU A 80 5.91 -15.26 7.09
N GLU A 81 6.78 -14.35 7.55
CA GLU A 81 7.11 -13.10 6.85
C GLU A 81 8.38 -13.26 6.00
N LYS A 82 8.31 -12.91 4.71
CA LYS A 82 9.43 -13.05 3.77
C LYS A 82 9.61 -11.80 2.92
N ASN A 83 10.75 -11.77 2.22
CA ASN A 83 11.04 -10.79 1.17
C ASN A 83 10.95 -9.32 1.65
N ARG A 84 11.30 -9.06 2.92
CA ARG A 84 11.28 -7.73 3.52
C ARG A 84 12.17 -6.77 2.74
N ARG A 85 11.61 -5.62 2.34
CA ARG A 85 12.33 -4.51 1.68
C ARG A 85 11.95 -3.19 2.31
N GLU A 86 12.90 -2.27 2.40
CA GLU A 86 12.64 -0.87 2.72
C GLU A 86 12.57 -0.06 1.43
N LEU A 87 11.48 0.68 1.26
CA LEU A 87 11.19 1.42 0.04
C LEU A 87 10.91 2.89 0.39
N GLN A 88 11.42 3.78 -0.44
CA GLN A 88 11.12 5.20 -0.39
C GLN A 88 10.09 5.54 -1.46
N SER A 89 9.10 6.37 -1.12
CA SER A 89 8.10 6.82 -2.09
C SER A 89 8.69 7.76 -3.13
N GLU A 90 8.21 7.63 -4.36
CA GLU A 90 8.50 8.52 -5.47
C GLU A 90 7.25 9.29 -5.87
N LYS A 91 7.42 10.51 -6.37
CA LYS A 91 6.30 11.32 -6.85
C LYS A 91 5.74 10.70 -8.13
N ASP A 92 4.42 10.51 -8.17
CA ASP A 92 3.68 10.03 -9.32
C ASP A 92 2.42 10.91 -9.50
N GLY A 93 2.52 11.91 -10.37
CA GLY A 93 1.51 12.95 -10.53
C GLY A 93 1.29 13.74 -9.22
N THR A 94 0.07 13.65 -8.68
CA THR A 94 -0.36 14.29 -7.43
C THR A 94 -0.28 13.37 -6.21
N ARG A 95 0.25 12.15 -6.40
CA ARG A 95 0.40 11.12 -5.36
C ARG A 95 1.87 10.78 -5.15
N GLN A 96 2.14 10.09 -4.05
CA GLN A 96 3.40 9.40 -3.79
C GLN A 96 3.18 7.90 -3.99
N ARG A 97 4.11 7.22 -4.63
CA ARG A 97 4.01 5.81 -5.00
C ARG A 97 5.21 5.02 -4.50
N ILE A 98 4.97 3.79 -4.07
CA ILE A 98 6.00 2.74 -4.00
C ILE A 98 5.64 1.59 -4.93
N LYS A 99 6.67 0.90 -5.42
CA LYS A 99 6.57 -0.37 -6.14
C LYS A 99 7.30 -1.43 -5.36
N TYR A 100 6.64 -2.53 -5.06
CA TYR A 100 7.23 -3.68 -4.40
C TYR A 100 7.11 -4.87 -5.34
N GLU A 101 8.24 -5.44 -5.73
CA GLU A 101 8.29 -6.57 -6.65
C GLU A 101 7.72 -7.81 -5.97
N GLU A 102 6.80 -8.50 -6.66
CA GLU A 102 6.31 -9.80 -6.24
C GLU A 102 7.44 -10.82 -6.36
N VAL A 103 7.75 -11.48 -5.25
CA VAL A 103 8.84 -12.48 -5.20
C VAL A 103 8.27 -13.88 -4.99
N ALA A 104 7.21 -14.04 -4.20
CA ALA A 104 6.53 -15.31 -4.00
C ALA A 104 5.17 -15.34 -4.72
N GLY A 105 5.03 -16.22 -5.71
CA GLY A 105 3.82 -16.32 -6.53
C GLY A 105 2.66 -17.12 -5.94
N TYR A 106 2.34 -16.99 -4.64
CA TYR A 106 1.28 -17.80 -3.99
C TYR A 106 0.37 -17.04 -3.01
N ASP A 107 -0.89 -17.50 -2.91
CA ASP A 107 -2.08 -17.00 -2.17
C ASP A 107 -1.84 -16.53 -0.71
N SER A 108 -1.33 -15.32 -0.57
CA SER A 108 -0.84 -14.79 0.71
C SER A 108 -1.24 -13.32 0.89
N PHE A 109 -0.51 -12.59 1.73
CA PHE A 109 -0.71 -11.16 1.94
C PHE A 109 0.55 -10.35 1.63
N VAL A 110 0.37 -9.07 1.33
CA VAL A 110 1.44 -8.07 1.35
C VAL A 110 1.15 -7.04 2.44
N ARG A 111 2.16 -6.72 3.25
CA ARG A 111 2.08 -5.72 4.31
C ARG A 111 2.99 -4.53 4.00
N PHE A 112 2.47 -3.34 4.24
CA PHE A 112 3.20 -2.07 4.17
C PHE A 112 3.16 -1.39 5.54
N ASN A 113 4.32 -1.30 6.21
CA ASN A 113 4.52 -0.48 7.40
C ASN A 113 5.03 0.89 6.98
N ILE A 114 4.17 1.90 6.99
CA ILE A 114 4.44 3.21 6.39
C ILE A 114 4.75 4.24 7.46
N THR A 115 5.71 5.11 7.17
CA THR A 115 6.04 6.30 7.96
C THR A 115 6.14 7.50 7.03
N PHE A 116 5.33 8.53 7.29
CA PHE A 116 5.38 9.81 6.55
C PHE A 116 6.57 10.66 7.03
N LEU A 117 7.22 11.35 6.07
CA LEU A 117 8.42 12.16 6.27
C LEU A 117 8.10 13.65 6.37
#